data_AF-A0A6A4GAF5-F1
#
_entry.id   AF-A0A6A4GAF5-F1
#
_cell.length_a   1.000
_cell.length_b   1.000
_cell.length_c   1.000
_cell.angle_alpha   90.00
_cell.angle_beta   90.00
_cell.angle_gamma   90.00
#
_symmetry.space_group_name_H-M   'P 1'
#
loop_
_entity.id
_entity.type
_entity.pdbx_description
1 polymer ?
#
loop_
_entity_poly.entity_id
_entity_poly.type
_entity_poly.pdbx_seq_one_letter_code
_entity_poly.pdbx_strand_id
1 'polypeptide(L)'
;MSRVLLAMRKLNFNIAFPPKFTYWPEPQRYGYIRSYRSQKTAQIAAYRSKNAFVPLMATVSLWMRLLDAHMEKIAKPRAWRTEVAQRSGVDHQWVAELLATLDASVHRVGGIIDVPSCHFLAWLPEIWRDVEQIVFSWGSYNACDTFEKFRKPKLPTPPTFAEVLSLRQRAFPRTIPLQSTSPSAQRFEGKFIGNDQFRTFVKSEEQRFTAAAEANEASRLAAAKAAEADEASRFAATQAAETAEANRLVAGAEEHTLLPPQFPPVEPDSGQRPGENMDAFFERRKKSNAERRRKKLSVIAKDALIVKRMPKNRWYQVDVEHLSSYGRNPSSLDFSFDVLVAVIMQSTTGVSMA
;
A
#
# COMPACT_ATOMS: atom_id res chain seq x y z
N MET A 1 13.00 18.50 -5.98
CA MET A 1 11.78 18.12 -6.76
C MET A 1 11.13 19.28 -7.49
N SER A 2 10.63 20.34 -6.84
CA SER A 2 9.97 21.47 -7.54
C SER A 2 10.86 22.11 -8.62
N ARG A 3 12.16 22.28 -8.34
CA ARG A 3 13.15 22.75 -9.33
C ARG A 3 13.32 21.80 -10.53
N VAL A 4 13.21 20.49 -10.31
CA VAL A 4 13.29 19.47 -11.38
C VAL A 4 12.06 19.58 -12.29
N LEU A 5 10.86 19.68 -11.72
CA LEU A 5 9.62 19.89 -12.48
C LEU A 5 9.65 21.21 -13.26
N LEU A 6 10.16 22.28 -12.65
CA LEU A 6 10.32 23.57 -13.31
C LEU A 6 11.33 23.50 -14.46
N ALA A 7 12.46 22.80 -14.26
CA ALA A 7 13.45 22.57 -15.30
C ALA A 7 12.84 21.79 -16.48
N MET A 8 12.11 20.69 -16.21
CA MET A 8 11.39 19.91 -17.22
C MET A 8 10.40 20.76 -18.02
N ARG A 9 9.63 21.62 -17.34
CA ARG A 9 8.70 22.54 -18.00
C ARG A 9 9.42 23.53 -18.93
N LYS A 10 10.59 24.03 -18.53
CA LYS A 10 11.38 25.00 -19.32
C LYS A 10 12.04 24.38 -20.55
N LEU A 11 12.16 23.07 -20.63
CA LEU A 11 12.72 22.39 -21.80
C LEU A 11 11.79 22.42 -23.03
N ASN A 12 10.59 23.01 -22.89
CA ASN A 12 9.72 23.43 -23.98
C ASN A 12 9.45 22.34 -25.04
N PHE A 13 9.19 21.11 -24.59
CA PHE A 13 8.96 19.96 -25.47
C PHE A 13 7.63 20.00 -26.25
N ASN A 14 6.93 21.14 -26.31
CA ASN A 14 5.55 21.23 -26.80
C ASN A 14 4.57 20.24 -26.14
N ILE A 15 4.96 19.60 -25.03
CA ILE A 15 4.06 18.78 -24.22
C ILE A 15 3.20 19.75 -23.44
N ALA A 16 2.01 20.03 -23.95
CA ALA A 16 1.04 20.89 -23.30
C ALA A 16 0.66 20.27 -21.95
N PHE A 17 1.08 20.91 -20.86
CA PHE A 17 0.64 20.55 -19.52
C PHE A 17 -0.84 20.89 -19.40
N PRO A 18 -1.68 20.03 -18.81
CA PRO A 18 -3.02 20.41 -18.47
C PRO A 18 -2.98 21.69 -17.62
N PRO A 19 -3.78 22.71 -17.97
CA PRO A 19 -3.75 24.00 -17.31
C PRO A 19 -4.09 23.91 -15.81
N LYS A 20 -4.74 22.82 -15.39
CA LYS A 20 -5.11 22.52 -13.99
C LYS A 20 -4.17 21.53 -13.30
N PHE A 21 -2.93 21.35 -13.75
CA PHE A 21 -2.00 20.53 -12.98
C PHE A 21 -1.63 21.25 -11.67
N THR A 22 -2.42 21.02 -10.64
CA THR A 22 -2.22 21.58 -9.31
C THR A 22 -1.01 20.89 -8.70
N TYR A 23 0.05 21.67 -8.42
CA TYR A 23 1.21 21.11 -7.73
C TYR A 23 0.77 20.57 -6.37
N TRP A 24 1.08 19.30 -6.13
CA TRP A 24 0.91 18.71 -4.81
C TRP A 24 1.60 19.59 -3.75
N PRO A 25 0.97 19.79 -2.58
CA PRO A 25 1.53 20.62 -1.54
C PRO A 25 2.95 20.16 -1.21
N GLU A 26 3.90 21.08 -1.28
CA GLU A 26 5.30 20.76 -1.04
C GLU A 26 5.47 20.15 0.36
N PRO A 27 6.38 19.18 0.54
CA PRO A 27 6.66 18.58 1.86
C PRO A 27 6.97 19.62 2.95
N GLN A 28 7.49 20.79 2.55
CA GLN A 28 7.72 21.93 3.44
C GLN A 28 6.43 22.42 4.13
N ARG A 29 5.27 22.34 3.46
CA ARG A 29 3.96 22.69 4.01
C ARG A 29 3.53 21.74 5.13
N TYR A 30 4.06 20.52 5.16
CA TYR A 30 3.84 19.53 6.22
C TYR A 30 4.86 19.64 7.35
N GLY A 31 5.65 20.71 7.35
CA GLY A 31 6.55 21.06 8.43
C GLY A 31 7.90 20.33 8.38
N TYR A 32 8.28 19.71 7.25
CA TYR A 32 9.55 19.01 7.14
C TYR A 32 10.78 19.85 7.56
N ILE A 33 10.77 21.16 7.26
CA ILE A 33 11.89 22.08 7.54
C ILE A 33 11.75 22.77 8.91
N ARG A 34 10.62 22.59 9.60
CA ARG A 34 10.37 23.31 10.87
C ARG A 34 11.14 22.67 12.02
N SER A 35 11.56 23.49 12.97
CA SER A 35 12.08 23.02 14.26
C SER A 35 10.93 22.64 15.19
N TYR A 36 11.12 21.57 15.97
CA TYR A 36 10.09 21.04 16.87
C TYR A 36 10.59 20.98 18.30
N ARG A 37 9.71 21.34 19.25
CA ARG A 37 10.00 21.25 20.70
C ARG A 37 9.95 19.83 21.25
N SER A 38 9.37 18.87 20.51
CA SER A 38 9.27 17.48 20.95
C SER A 38 9.56 16.51 19.81
N GLN A 39 10.16 15.36 20.17
CA GLN A 39 10.41 14.25 19.24
C GLN A 39 9.11 13.72 18.63
N LYS A 40 8.04 13.59 19.43
CA LYS A 40 6.73 13.12 18.97
C LYS A 40 6.16 14.01 17.87
N THR A 41 6.23 15.33 18.02
CA THR A 41 5.76 16.27 16.99
C THR A 41 6.64 16.20 15.74
N ALA A 42 7.96 16.09 15.91
CA ALA A 42 8.88 15.92 14.79
C ALA A 42 8.58 14.65 13.98
N GLN A 43 8.32 13.52 14.66
CA GLN A 43 7.93 12.26 14.02
C GLN A 43 6.63 12.40 13.23
N ILE A 44 5.58 12.99 13.82
CA ILE A 44 4.30 13.21 13.14
C ILE A 44 4.48 14.07 11.89
N ALA A 45 5.27 15.14 11.97
CA ALA A 45 5.58 16.00 10.83
C ALA A 45 6.38 15.26 9.76
N ALA A 46 7.36 14.44 10.15
CA ALA A 46 8.13 13.61 9.24
C ALA A 46 7.24 12.59 8.50
N TYR A 47 6.32 11.92 9.20
CA TYR A 47 5.35 11.01 8.57
C TYR A 47 4.43 11.72 7.57
N ARG A 48 3.90 12.89 7.93
CA ARG A 48 3.07 13.70 7.01
C ARG A 48 3.85 14.14 5.79
N SER A 49 5.09 14.58 6.00
CA SER A 49 5.98 15.01 4.93
C SER A 49 6.33 13.85 4.00
N LYS A 50 6.65 12.66 4.55
CA LYS A 50 6.87 11.42 3.79
C LYS A 50 5.68 11.11 2.88
N ASN A 51 4.46 11.21 3.39
CA ASN A 51 3.26 10.96 2.59
C ASN A 51 3.07 12.00 1.48
N ALA A 52 3.47 13.25 1.70
CA ALA A 52 3.46 14.30 0.67
C ALA A 52 4.54 14.11 -0.41
N PHE A 53 5.64 13.43 -0.09
CA PHE A 53 6.66 13.09 -1.09
C PHE A 53 6.18 12.04 -2.10
N VAL A 54 5.27 11.14 -1.72
CA VAL A 54 4.84 10.05 -2.61
C VAL A 54 4.15 10.58 -3.89
N PRO A 55 3.13 11.46 -3.82
CA PRO A 55 2.52 12.04 -5.02
C PRO A 55 3.51 12.88 -5.84
N LEU A 56 4.45 13.55 -5.17
CA LEU A 56 5.47 14.36 -5.84
C LEU A 56 6.47 13.47 -6.61
N MET A 57 6.91 12.37 -6.02
CA MET A 57 7.73 11.34 -6.68
C MET A 57 6.98 10.73 -7.86
N ALA A 58 5.74 10.30 -7.67
CA ALA A 58 4.91 9.74 -8.73
C ALA A 58 4.75 10.73 -9.90
N THR A 59 4.55 12.02 -9.58
CA THR A 59 4.48 13.11 -10.55
C THR A 59 5.78 13.22 -11.35
N VAL A 60 6.94 13.35 -10.67
CA VAL A 60 8.21 13.50 -11.38
C VAL A 60 8.51 12.25 -12.21
N SER A 61 8.23 11.06 -11.68
CA SER A 61 8.41 9.81 -12.42
C SER A 61 7.55 9.75 -13.68
N LEU A 62 6.27 10.13 -13.58
CA LEU A 62 5.38 10.24 -14.72
C LEU A 62 5.95 11.20 -15.77
N TRP A 63 6.39 12.39 -15.35
CA TRP A 63 6.96 13.40 -16.25
C TRP A 63 8.19 12.90 -16.98
N MET A 64 9.14 12.32 -16.25
CA MET A 64 10.34 11.76 -16.85
C MET A 64 10.01 10.67 -17.87
N ARG A 65 8.99 9.86 -17.62
CA ARG A 65 8.56 8.83 -18.57
C ARG A 65 7.92 9.42 -19.83
N LEU A 66 7.06 10.42 -19.68
CA LEU A 66 6.48 11.14 -20.81
C LEU A 66 7.56 11.81 -21.66
N LEU A 67 8.59 12.37 -21.01
CA LEU A 67 9.76 12.94 -21.69
C LEU A 67 10.56 11.89 -22.44
N ASP A 68 10.85 10.74 -21.82
CA ASP A 68 11.54 9.65 -22.51
C ASP A 68 10.74 9.16 -23.73
N ALA A 69 9.43 8.93 -23.58
CA ALA A 69 8.57 8.50 -24.68
C ALA A 69 8.48 9.54 -25.81
N HIS A 70 8.47 10.83 -25.48
CA HIS A 70 8.47 11.91 -26.47
C HIS A 70 9.82 12.04 -27.18
N MET A 71 10.93 11.95 -26.44
CA MET A 71 12.28 12.08 -26.98
C MET A 71 12.71 10.86 -27.81
N GLU A 72 12.19 9.67 -27.47
CA GLU A 72 12.28 8.47 -28.32
C GLU A 72 11.64 8.72 -29.70
N LYS A 73 10.46 9.37 -29.74
CA LYS A 73 9.77 9.71 -31.00
C LYS A 73 10.56 10.71 -31.86
N ILE A 74 11.30 11.63 -31.24
CA ILE A 74 12.08 12.68 -31.94
C ILE A 74 13.51 12.20 -32.28
N ALA A 75 13.87 10.94 -31.97
CA ALA A 75 15.19 10.39 -32.21
C ALA A 75 16.34 11.21 -31.59
N LYS A 76 16.08 11.88 -30.45
CA LYS A 76 17.11 12.52 -29.61
C LYS A 76 17.17 11.87 -28.22
N PRO A 77 17.63 10.61 -28.12
CA PRO A 77 17.63 9.94 -26.83
C PRO A 77 18.57 10.66 -25.86
N ARG A 78 18.07 10.92 -24.65
CA ARG A 78 18.82 11.13 -23.39
C ARG A 78 19.55 12.46 -23.16
N ALA A 79 19.67 13.38 -24.12
CA ALA A 79 20.26 14.70 -23.87
C ALA A 79 19.49 15.51 -22.79
N TRP A 80 18.17 15.30 -22.72
CA TRP A 80 17.30 16.00 -21.78
C TRP A 80 17.63 15.73 -20.31
N ARG A 81 18.17 14.54 -19.98
CA ARG A 81 18.47 14.15 -18.59
C ARG A 81 19.57 15.02 -18.00
N THR A 82 20.65 15.20 -18.76
CA THR A 82 21.77 16.09 -18.42
C THR A 82 21.30 17.54 -18.32
N GLU A 83 20.42 17.95 -19.23
CA GLU A 83 19.90 19.31 -19.25
C GLU A 83 18.98 19.61 -18.05
N VAL A 84 18.14 18.65 -17.64
CA VAL A 84 17.35 18.76 -16.41
C VAL A 84 18.26 18.86 -15.18
N ALA A 85 19.30 18.03 -15.08
CA ALA A 85 20.25 18.08 -13.97
C ALA A 85 20.92 19.47 -13.91
N GLN A 86 21.45 19.95 -15.03
CA GLN A 86 22.12 21.26 -15.13
C GLN A 86 21.18 22.43 -14.79
N ARG A 87 19.95 22.43 -15.32
CA ARG A 87 19.00 23.54 -15.13
C ARG A 87 18.32 23.54 -13.77
N SER A 88 18.16 22.36 -13.16
CA SER A 88 17.48 22.25 -11.87
C SER A 88 18.37 22.69 -10.70
N GLY A 89 19.69 22.70 -10.89
CA GLY A 89 20.67 22.92 -9.82
C GLY A 89 20.54 21.88 -8.70
N VAL A 90 19.95 20.73 -8.99
CA VAL A 90 19.87 19.58 -8.09
C VAL A 90 21.08 18.71 -8.36
N ASP A 91 21.61 18.11 -7.29
CA ASP A 91 22.74 17.21 -7.40
C ASP A 91 22.47 16.09 -8.43
N HIS A 92 23.45 15.87 -9.31
CA HIS A 92 23.40 14.87 -10.36
C HIS A 92 23.14 13.45 -9.83
N GLN A 93 23.66 13.09 -8.66
CA GLN A 93 23.42 11.81 -8.00
C GLN A 93 21.93 11.64 -7.68
N TRP A 94 21.28 12.71 -7.17
CA TRP A 94 19.87 12.66 -6.85
C TRP A 94 19.00 12.48 -8.10
N VAL A 95 19.37 13.12 -9.20
CA VAL A 95 18.72 12.91 -10.50
C VAL A 95 18.96 11.49 -11.00
N ALA A 96 20.16 10.95 -10.84
CA ALA A 96 20.49 9.58 -11.22
C ALA A 96 19.71 8.54 -10.40
N GLU A 97 19.59 8.71 -9.08
CA GLU A 97 18.78 7.85 -8.21
C GLU A 97 17.31 7.91 -8.61
N LEU A 98 16.78 9.11 -8.88
CA LEU A 98 15.42 9.26 -9.37
C LEU A 98 15.21 8.60 -10.73
N LEU A 99 16.17 8.70 -11.65
CA LEU A 99 16.14 8.02 -12.93
C LEU A 99 16.27 6.50 -12.78
N ALA A 100 17.01 6.01 -11.79
CA ALA A 100 17.09 4.59 -11.48
C ALA A 100 15.72 4.04 -11.06
N THR A 101 14.89 4.86 -10.38
CA THR A 101 13.49 4.49 -10.10
C THR A 101 12.59 4.44 -11.35
N LEU A 102 13.08 4.89 -12.51
CA LEU A 102 12.40 4.80 -13.79
C LEU A 102 12.76 3.57 -14.60
N ASP A 103 13.78 2.84 -14.17
CA ASP A 103 14.13 1.61 -14.83
C ASP A 103 12.92 0.65 -14.79
N ALA A 104 12.67 -0.01 -15.91
CA ALA A 104 11.55 -0.93 -16.07
C ALA A 104 11.66 -2.15 -15.14
N SER A 105 12.85 -2.36 -14.55
CA SER A 105 13.11 -3.34 -13.50
C SER A 105 12.39 -3.03 -12.18
N VAL A 106 12.01 -1.77 -11.92
CA VAL A 106 11.33 -1.38 -10.69
C VAL A 106 9.82 -1.60 -10.83
N HIS A 107 9.30 -2.57 -10.08
CA HIS A 107 7.87 -2.89 -10.07
C HIS A 107 7.03 -1.71 -9.55
N ARG A 108 6.06 -1.27 -10.37
CA ARG A 108 5.12 -0.18 -10.04
C ARG A 108 3.79 -0.76 -9.60
N VAL A 109 3.36 -0.41 -8.39
CA VAL A 109 2.21 -1.01 -7.69
C VAL A 109 0.86 -0.71 -8.36
N GLY A 110 0.80 0.22 -9.32
CA GLY A 110 -0.44 0.55 -9.99
C GLY A 110 -0.88 1.99 -9.79
N GLY A 111 -2.16 2.24 -10.03
CA GLY A 111 -2.82 3.50 -9.70
C GLY A 111 -4.33 3.45 -9.94
N ILE A 112 -5.07 4.34 -9.29
CA ILE A 112 -6.48 4.58 -9.60
C ILE A 112 -6.54 5.86 -10.44
N ILE A 113 -7.31 5.83 -11.53
CA ILE A 113 -7.50 6.97 -12.42
C ILE A 113 -8.96 7.33 -12.39
N ASP A 114 -9.26 8.50 -11.81
CA ASP A 114 -10.60 9.06 -11.92
C ASP A 114 -10.79 9.72 -13.29
N VAL A 115 -11.46 9.00 -14.18
CA VAL A 115 -11.64 9.38 -15.59
C VAL A 115 -12.29 10.76 -15.75
N PRO A 116 -13.33 11.15 -14.98
CA PRO A 116 -13.95 12.46 -15.14
C PRO A 116 -13.01 13.63 -14.82
N SER A 117 -12.14 13.49 -13.80
CA SER A 117 -11.16 14.52 -13.43
C SER A 117 -9.82 14.37 -14.15
N CYS A 118 -9.57 13.24 -14.83
CA CYS A 118 -8.31 12.98 -15.50
C CYS A 118 -8.15 13.81 -16.77
N HIS A 119 -7.35 14.88 -16.67
CA HIS A 119 -6.93 15.65 -17.84
C HIS A 119 -5.79 15.00 -18.64
N PHE A 120 -5.36 13.80 -18.24
CA PHE A 120 -4.18 13.09 -18.77
C PHE A 120 -4.53 11.87 -19.62
N LEU A 121 -5.81 11.69 -19.98
CA LEU A 121 -6.28 10.50 -20.70
C LEU A 121 -5.54 10.27 -22.02
N ALA A 122 -5.11 11.34 -22.69
CA ALA A 122 -4.34 11.25 -23.94
C ALA A 122 -2.97 10.56 -23.77
N TRP A 123 -2.43 10.53 -22.55
CA TRP A 123 -1.12 9.93 -22.23
C TRP A 123 -1.24 8.55 -21.57
N LEU A 124 -2.46 8.05 -21.38
CA LEU A 124 -2.69 6.72 -20.84
C LEU A 124 -1.96 5.60 -21.59
N PRO A 125 -1.90 5.58 -22.93
CA PRO A 125 -1.21 4.52 -23.65
C PRO A 125 0.28 4.42 -23.29
N GLU A 126 0.92 5.56 -23.04
CA GLU A 126 2.31 5.62 -22.58
C GLU A 126 2.45 5.17 -21.13
N ILE A 127 1.55 5.62 -20.24
CA ILE A 127 1.57 5.26 -18.80
C ILE A 127 1.30 3.76 -18.60
N TRP A 128 0.40 3.19 -19.40
CA TRP A 128 -0.02 1.79 -19.29
C TRP A 128 1.14 0.82 -19.49
N ARG A 129 2.15 1.17 -20.30
CA ARG A 129 3.24 0.25 -20.63
C ARG A 129 4.06 -0.17 -19.42
N ASP A 130 4.15 0.68 -18.41
CA ASP A 130 5.06 0.49 -17.27
C ASP A 130 4.32 0.23 -15.95
N VAL A 131 2.99 0.18 -15.97
CA VAL A 131 2.16 0.05 -14.77
C VAL A 131 1.31 -1.22 -14.88
N GLU A 132 1.52 -2.17 -13.98
CA GLU A 132 0.85 -3.47 -14.05
C GLU A 132 -0.65 -3.41 -13.71
N GLN A 133 -1.06 -2.47 -12.86
CA GLN A 133 -2.42 -2.42 -12.31
C GLN A 133 -2.99 -1.00 -12.33
N ILE A 134 -3.74 -0.67 -13.38
CA ILE A 134 -4.49 0.60 -13.44
C ILE A 134 -5.97 0.31 -13.22
N VAL A 135 -6.57 0.94 -12.22
CA VAL A 135 -8.01 0.89 -11.95
C VAL A 135 -8.65 2.19 -12.41
N PHE A 136 -9.70 2.13 -13.22
CA PHE A 136 -10.42 3.33 -13.66
C PHE A 136 -11.63 3.57 -12.75
N SER A 137 -11.66 4.72 -12.08
CA SER A 137 -12.84 5.28 -11.43
C SER A 137 -13.59 6.13 -12.45
N TRP A 138 -14.85 5.82 -12.72
CA TRP A 138 -15.67 6.58 -13.66
C TRP A 138 -16.55 7.64 -12.95
N GLY A 139 -16.34 7.85 -11.65
CA GLY A 139 -17.17 8.70 -10.81
C GLY A 139 -18.47 8.03 -10.36
N SER A 140 -19.49 8.83 -10.07
CA SER A 140 -20.85 8.33 -9.77
C SER A 140 -21.49 7.72 -11.02
N TYR A 141 -22.24 6.62 -10.86
CA TYR A 141 -22.91 5.91 -11.96
C TYR A 141 -23.76 6.83 -12.86
N ASN A 142 -24.31 7.92 -12.31
CA ASN A 142 -25.14 8.87 -13.05
C ASN A 142 -24.36 9.79 -14.02
N ALA A 143 -23.03 9.77 -13.98
CA ALA A 143 -22.17 10.55 -14.89
C ALA A 143 -21.60 9.71 -16.05
N CYS A 144 -22.02 8.45 -16.19
CA CYS A 144 -21.38 7.44 -17.04
C CYS A 144 -21.89 7.40 -18.50
N ASP A 145 -22.55 8.45 -18.99
CA ASP A 145 -22.96 8.55 -20.40
C ASP A 145 -21.76 8.64 -21.37
N THR A 146 -20.56 8.92 -20.85
CA THR A 146 -19.31 9.00 -21.62
C THR A 146 -18.64 7.64 -21.87
N PHE A 147 -19.12 6.55 -21.28
CA PHE A 147 -18.48 5.23 -21.41
C PHE A 147 -18.50 4.69 -22.85
N GLU A 148 -19.55 5.01 -23.62
CA GLU A 148 -19.64 4.60 -25.02
C GLU A 148 -18.51 5.19 -25.89
N LYS A 149 -17.99 6.36 -25.53
CA LYS A 149 -16.90 7.04 -26.27
C LYS A 149 -15.52 6.44 -26.00
N PHE A 150 -15.35 5.68 -24.91
CA PHE A 150 -14.12 4.98 -24.55
C PHE A 150 -14.16 3.48 -24.83
N ARG A 151 -15.28 2.97 -25.38
CA ARG A 151 -15.35 1.62 -25.90
C ARG A 151 -14.35 1.53 -27.06
N LYS A 152 -13.23 0.84 -26.83
CA LYS A 152 -12.17 0.62 -27.83
C LYS A 152 -12.78 0.25 -29.19
N PRO A 153 -12.18 0.62 -30.34
CA PRO A 153 -12.45 -0.08 -31.59
C PRO A 153 -12.30 -1.58 -31.32
N LYS A 154 -13.29 -2.38 -31.73
CA LYS A 154 -13.44 -3.81 -31.41
C LYS A 154 -12.10 -4.44 -31.03
N LEU A 155 -11.88 -4.66 -29.74
CA LEU A 155 -10.76 -5.48 -29.27
C LEU A 155 -10.76 -6.74 -30.14
N PRO A 156 -9.61 -7.17 -30.69
CA PRO A 156 -9.58 -8.41 -31.45
C PRO A 156 -10.21 -9.48 -30.58
N THR A 157 -11.22 -10.15 -31.15
CA THR A 157 -11.87 -11.28 -30.49
C THR A 157 -10.77 -12.20 -30.00
N PRO A 158 -10.80 -12.62 -28.71
CA PRO A 158 -9.80 -13.55 -28.21
C PRO A 158 -9.76 -14.75 -29.17
N PRO A 159 -8.56 -15.18 -29.60
CA PRO A 159 -8.43 -16.22 -30.60
C PRO A 159 -9.19 -17.45 -30.14
N THR A 160 -10.00 -18.01 -31.02
CA THR A 160 -10.70 -19.27 -30.80
C THR A 160 -9.69 -20.36 -30.46
N PHE A 161 -10.15 -21.40 -29.78
CA PHE A 161 -9.29 -22.54 -29.44
C PHE A 161 -8.57 -23.12 -30.68
N ALA A 162 -9.24 -23.14 -31.83
CA ALA A 162 -8.66 -23.56 -33.11
C ALA A 162 -7.53 -22.63 -33.60
N GLU A 163 -7.70 -21.32 -33.48
CA GLU A 163 -6.66 -20.33 -33.82
C GLU A 163 -5.45 -20.43 -32.87
N VAL A 164 -5.69 -20.64 -31.58
CA VAL A 164 -4.61 -20.89 -30.60
C VAL A 164 -3.85 -22.18 -30.94
N LEU A 165 -4.55 -23.24 -31.35
CA LEU A 165 -3.93 -24.50 -31.75
C LEU A 165 -3.09 -24.35 -33.03
N SER A 166 -3.63 -23.62 -34.03
CA SER A 166 -2.93 -23.34 -35.29
C SER A 166 -1.68 -22.48 -35.07
N LEU A 167 -1.76 -21.47 -34.20
CA LEU A 167 -0.61 -20.65 -33.82
C LEU A 167 0.46 -21.46 -33.11
N ARG A 168 0.08 -22.40 -32.24
CA ARG A 168 1.03 -23.33 -31.60
C ARG A 168 1.72 -24.25 -32.60
N GLN A 169 0.98 -24.77 -33.58
CA GLN A 169 1.54 -25.63 -34.63
C GLN A 169 2.48 -24.86 -35.56
N ARG A 170 2.21 -23.57 -35.83
CA ARG A 170 3.12 -22.70 -36.60
C ARG A 170 4.34 -22.23 -35.81
N ALA A 171 4.20 -22.02 -34.50
CA ALA A 171 5.30 -21.58 -33.64
C ALA A 171 6.29 -22.72 -33.36
N PHE A 172 5.81 -23.96 -33.38
CA PHE A 172 6.63 -25.16 -33.24
C PHE A 172 6.37 -26.11 -34.41
N PRO A 173 6.81 -25.75 -35.63
CA PRO A 173 6.80 -26.70 -36.72
C PRO A 173 7.70 -27.85 -36.27
N ARG A 174 7.13 -29.04 -36.06
CA ARG A 174 7.89 -30.23 -35.71
C ARG A 174 8.76 -30.63 -36.91
N THR A 175 9.84 -29.91 -37.13
CA THR A 175 11.01 -30.42 -37.84
C THR A 175 11.82 -31.21 -36.82
N ILE A 176 11.45 -32.48 -36.63
CA ILE A 176 12.39 -33.48 -36.14
C ILE A 176 12.81 -34.26 -37.39
N PRO A 177 13.96 -33.97 -38.01
CA PRO A 177 14.61 -34.94 -38.87
C PRO A 177 15.14 -36.06 -37.96
N LEU A 178 14.66 -37.28 -38.18
CA LEU A 178 15.40 -38.46 -37.73
C LEU A 178 16.69 -38.53 -38.55
N GLN A 179 17.82 -38.16 -37.95
CA GLN A 179 19.12 -38.65 -38.42
C GLN A 179 19.98 -39.12 -37.25
N SER A 180 20.18 -40.44 -37.23
CA SER A 180 21.29 -41.10 -36.59
C SER A 180 22.60 -40.64 -37.24
N THR A 181 23.57 -40.23 -36.44
CA THR A 181 24.87 -40.92 -36.25
C THR A 181 25.78 -40.03 -35.39
N SER A 182 26.39 -40.65 -34.39
CA SER A 182 27.56 -40.14 -33.66
C SER A 182 28.82 -40.42 -34.50
N PRO A 183 30.07 -40.00 -34.12
CA PRO A 183 30.48 -39.20 -32.97
C PRO A 183 31.51 -38.09 -33.30
N SER A 184 31.71 -37.16 -32.35
CA SER A 184 33.00 -36.53 -31.98
C SER A 184 32.79 -35.07 -31.56
N ALA A 185 32.70 -34.81 -30.25
CA ALA A 185 33.34 -33.66 -29.59
C ALA A 185 33.04 -33.63 -28.08
N GLN A 186 34.11 -33.82 -27.32
CA GLN A 186 34.42 -33.25 -26.01
C GLN A 186 33.41 -33.37 -24.85
N ARG A 187 33.72 -34.42 -24.09
CA ARG A 187 33.28 -34.86 -22.77
C ARG A 187 33.46 -33.77 -21.68
N PHE A 188 32.36 -33.25 -21.18
CA PHE A 188 32.24 -32.77 -19.79
C PHE A 188 31.50 -33.87 -19.01
N GLU A 189 32.14 -34.47 -18.01
CA GLU A 189 31.52 -35.47 -17.13
C GLU A 189 30.62 -34.79 -16.09
N GLY A 190 29.51 -34.22 -16.56
CA GLY A 190 28.33 -33.96 -15.74
C GLY A 190 27.30 -35.04 -16.04
N LYS A 191 27.10 -35.99 -15.12
CA LYS A 191 26.00 -36.96 -15.23
C LYS A 191 24.69 -36.17 -15.34
N PHE A 192 24.12 -36.16 -16.55
CA PHE A 192 22.84 -35.53 -16.80
C PHE A 192 21.79 -36.28 -15.98
N ILE A 193 21.36 -35.64 -14.90
CA ILE A 193 20.29 -36.12 -14.03
C ILE A 193 19.03 -36.18 -14.91
N GLY A 194 18.51 -37.38 -15.15
CA GLY A 194 17.31 -37.57 -15.96
C GLY A 194 16.15 -36.71 -15.44
N ASN A 195 15.24 -36.31 -16.33
CA ASN A 195 14.13 -35.39 -16.03
C ASN A 195 13.32 -35.82 -14.77
N ASP A 196 13.23 -37.12 -14.50
CA ASP A 196 12.56 -37.67 -13.33
C ASP A 196 13.34 -37.45 -12.01
N GLN A 197 14.67 -37.51 -12.04
CA GLN A 197 15.49 -37.22 -10.87
C GLN A 197 15.48 -35.71 -10.53
N PHE A 198 15.43 -34.83 -11.54
CA PHE A 198 15.26 -33.39 -11.30
C PHE A 198 13.91 -33.06 -10.68
N ARG A 199 12.82 -33.67 -11.17
CA ARG A 199 11.49 -33.53 -10.55
C ARG A 199 11.44 -34.02 -9.11
N THR A 200 12.16 -35.11 -8.82
CA THR A 200 12.26 -35.67 -7.46
C THR A 200 13.03 -34.71 -6.55
N PHE A 201 14.12 -34.12 -7.04
CA PHE A 201 14.88 -33.10 -6.33
C PHE A 201 14.03 -31.85 -6.02
N VAL A 202 13.34 -31.28 -7.01
CA VAL A 202 12.47 -30.10 -6.82
C VAL A 202 11.39 -30.37 -5.77
N LYS A 203 10.73 -31.54 -5.83
CA LYS A 203 9.73 -31.93 -4.81
C LYS A 203 10.35 -32.07 -3.42
N SER A 204 11.57 -32.60 -3.32
CA SER A 204 12.25 -32.74 -2.04
C SER A 204 12.65 -31.40 -1.43
N GLU A 205 13.05 -30.43 -2.26
CA GLU A 205 13.37 -29.07 -1.80
C GLU A 205 12.10 -28.30 -1.42
N GLU A 206 11.03 -28.42 -2.20
CA GLU A 206 9.73 -27.82 -1.84
C GLU A 206 9.21 -28.34 -0.49
N GLN A 207 9.33 -29.65 -0.23
CA GLN A 207 9.00 -30.25 1.06
C GLN A 207 9.89 -29.75 2.21
N ARG A 208 11.18 -29.51 1.95
CA ARG A 208 12.10 -28.93 2.95
C ARG A 208 11.71 -27.49 3.29
N PHE A 209 11.34 -26.69 2.29
CA PHE A 209 10.89 -25.33 2.52
C PHE A 209 9.57 -25.26 3.30
N THR A 210 8.60 -26.12 2.98
CA THR A 210 7.33 -26.19 3.75
C THR A 210 7.57 -26.64 5.18
N ALA A 211 8.39 -27.68 5.40
CA ALA A 211 8.71 -28.15 6.74
C ALA A 211 9.45 -27.08 7.58
N ALA A 212 10.37 -26.33 6.97
CA ALA A 212 11.05 -25.23 7.64
C ALA A 212 10.11 -24.07 7.99
N ALA A 213 9.14 -23.76 7.13
CA ALA A 213 8.13 -22.73 7.39
C ALA A 213 7.20 -23.14 8.56
N GLU A 214 6.72 -24.38 8.56
CA GLU A 214 5.88 -24.93 9.63
C GLU A 214 6.63 -24.97 10.97
N ALA A 215 7.91 -25.36 10.98
CA ALA A 215 8.73 -25.35 12.19
C ALA A 215 8.93 -23.93 12.75
N ASN A 216 9.13 -22.94 11.88
CA ASN A 216 9.27 -21.54 12.28
C ASN A 216 7.94 -20.98 12.85
N GLU A 217 6.81 -21.31 12.23
CA GLU A 217 5.49 -20.92 12.75
C GLU A 217 5.19 -21.56 14.10
N ALA A 218 5.48 -22.86 14.27
CA ALA A 218 5.35 -23.55 15.54
C ALA A 218 6.22 -22.92 16.65
N SER A 219 7.46 -22.54 16.32
CA SER A 219 8.37 -21.85 17.23
C SER A 219 7.82 -20.49 17.66
N ARG A 220 7.27 -19.70 16.72
CA ARG A 220 6.64 -18.40 17.03
C ARG A 220 5.41 -18.53 17.92
N LEU A 221 4.56 -19.54 17.69
CA LEU A 221 3.40 -19.81 18.53
C LEU A 221 3.80 -20.26 19.94
N ALA A 222 4.86 -21.07 20.06
CA ALA A 222 5.40 -21.47 21.36
C ALA A 222 5.95 -20.26 22.14
N ALA A 223 6.70 -19.37 21.47
CA ALA A 223 7.22 -18.14 22.08
C ALA A 223 6.09 -17.19 22.52
N ALA A 224 5.03 -17.05 21.73
CA ALA A 224 3.87 -16.24 22.08
C ALA A 224 3.14 -16.79 23.32
N LYS A 225 2.95 -18.11 23.41
CA LYS A 225 2.34 -18.75 24.59
C LYS A 225 3.20 -18.61 25.85
N ALA A 226 4.52 -18.68 25.71
CA ALA A 226 5.43 -18.46 26.84
C ALA A 226 5.36 -17.01 27.33
N ALA A 227 5.26 -16.03 26.44
CA ALA A 227 5.11 -14.63 26.80
C ALA A 227 3.77 -14.35 27.50
N GLU A 228 2.67 -14.95 27.04
CA GLU A 228 1.36 -14.84 27.68
C GLU A 228 1.34 -15.44 29.09
N ALA A 229 2.04 -16.56 29.30
CA ALA A 229 2.19 -17.18 30.61
C ALA A 229 3.02 -16.31 31.59
N ASP A 230 4.09 -15.66 31.11
CA ASP A 230 4.89 -14.73 31.93
C ASP A 230 4.08 -13.49 32.32
N GLU A 231 3.30 -12.92 31.39
CA GLU A 231 2.44 -11.77 31.67
C GLU A 231 1.33 -12.13 32.68
N ALA A 232 0.70 -13.30 32.54
CA ALA A 232 -0.29 -13.79 33.50
C ALA A 232 0.32 -14.00 34.90
N SER A 233 1.55 -14.51 34.99
CA SER A 233 2.26 -14.68 36.26
C SER A 233 2.56 -13.34 36.94
N ARG A 234 3.03 -12.34 36.18
CA ARG A 234 3.27 -10.98 36.70
C ARG A 234 1.99 -10.33 37.20
N PHE A 235 0.88 -10.51 36.48
CA PHE A 235 -0.41 -9.97 36.90
C PHE A 235 -0.90 -10.62 38.20
N ALA A 236 -0.78 -11.94 38.33
CA ALA A 236 -1.14 -12.66 39.55
C ALA A 236 -0.29 -12.24 40.76
N ALA A 237 1.02 -12.03 40.56
CA ALA A 237 1.91 -11.53 41.61
C ALA A 237 1.54 -10.12 42.08
N THR A 238 1.13 -9.26 41.14
CA THR A 238 0.69 -7.88 41.44
C THR A 238 -0.62 -7.90 42.24
N GLN A 239 -1.60 -8.70 41.82
CA GLN A 239 -2.85 -8.87 42.56
C GLN A 239 -2.62 -9.40 43.98
N ALA A 240 -1.73 -10.39 44.15
CA ALA A 240 -1.41 -10.96 45.45
C ALA A 240 -0.76 -9.92 46.38
N ALA A 241 0.11 -9.06 45.85
CA ALA A 241 0.71 -7.95 46.61
C ALA A 241 -0.34 -6.92 47.04
N GLU A 242 -1.26 -6.53 46.13
CA GLU A 242 -2.36 -5.61 46.43
C GLU A 242 -3.32 -6.19 47.49
N THR A 243 -3.63 -7.50 47.44
CA THR A 243 -4.49 -8.13 48.45
C THR A 243 -3.80 -8.21 49.81
N ALA A 244 -2.50 -8.48 49.85
CA ALA A 244 -1.74 -8.50 51.10
C ALA A 244 -1.70 -7.10 51.75
N GLU A 245 -1.55 -6.05 50.96
CA GLU A 245 -1.59 -4.66 51.44
C GLU A 245 -2.99 -4.27 51.93
N ALA A 246 -4.05 -4.62 51.20
CA ALA A 246 -5.43 -4.38 51.61
C ALA A 246 -5.77 -5.07 52.94
N ASN A 247 -5.39 -6.34 53.11
CA ASN A 247 -5.61 -7.07 54.36
C ASN A 247 -4.84 -6.46 55.54
N ARG A 248 -3.64 -5.91 55.30
CA ARG A 248 -2.86 -5.20 56.32
C ARG A 248 -3.55 -3.93 56.80
N LEU A 249 -4.24 -3.22 55.90
CA LEU A 249 -5.01 -2.02 56.25
C LEU A 249 -6.29 -2.35 57.01
N VAL A 250 -6.95 -3.47 56.68
CA VAL A 250 -8.18 -3.91 57.36
C VAL A 250 -7.92 -4.42 58.78
N ALA A 251 -6.77 -5.05 59.02
CA ALA A 251 -6.40 -5.56 60.35
C ALA A 251 -6.13 -4.45 61.41
N GLY A 252 -6.06 -3.18 61.01
CA GLY A 252 -5.91 -2.03 61.93
C GLY A 252 -7.21 -1.27 62.21
N ALA A 253 -8.34 -1.66 61.64
CA ALA A 253 -9.62 -0.95 61.76
C ALA A 253 -10.57 -1.67 62.73
N GLU A 254 -10.27 -1.60 64.03
CA GLU A 254 -11.25 -1.97 65.06
C GLU A 254 -12.33 -0.88 65.17
N GLU A 255 -13.55 -1.31 64.84
CA GLU A 255 -14.81 -0.97 65.52
C GLU A 255 -15.15 0.51 65.73
N HIS A 256 -15.32 1.24 64.62
CA HIS A 256 -16.08 2.47 64.62
C HIS A 256 -17.33 2.32 63.74
N THR A 257 -18.48 2.11 64.40
CA THR A 257 -19.83 2.11 63.82
C THR A 257 -20.17 3.52 63.32
N LEU A 258 -19.55 3.92 62.21
CA LEU A 258 -19.73 5.24 61.63
C LEU A 258 -20.81 5.18 60.56
N LEU A 259 -21.72 6.13 60.69
CA LEU A 259 -22.73 6.53 59.71
C LEU A 259 -22.17 6.44 58.28
N PRO A 260 -22.99 6.03 57.29
CA PRO A 260 -22.52 5.85 55.93
C PRO A 260 -21.74 7.09 55.48
N PRO A 261 -20.48 6.92 55.00
CA PRO A 261 -19.61 8.04 54.70
C PRO A 261 -20.31 8.94 53.67
N GLN A 262 -20.53 10.20 54.06
CA GLN A 262 -20.98 11.21 53.11
C GLN A 262 -19.84 11.42 52.11
N PHE A 263 -19.98 10.82 50.93
CA PHE A 263 -19.05 11.06 49.83
C PHE A 263 -19.05 12.55 49.48
N PRO A 264 -17.88 13.12 49.15
CA PRO A 264 -17.82 14.50 48.67
C PRO A 264 -18.70 14.67 47.43
N PRO A 265 -19.31 15.85 47.25
CA PRO A 265 -20.12 16.14 46.08
C PRO A 265 -19.31 15.90 44.80
N VAL A 266 -19.91 15.21 43.84
CA VAL A 266 -19.30 14.86 42.56
C VAL A 266 -18.86 16.13 41.84
N GLU A 267 -17.60 16.16 41.38
CA GLU A 267 -17.08 17.31 40.64
C GLU A 267 -17.88 17.53 39.34
N PRO A 268 -18.24 18.79 39.02
CA PRO A 268 -18.80 19.14 37.72
C PRO A 268 -17.90 18.61 36.60
N ASP A 269 -18.51 18.04 35.56
CA ASP A 269 -17.81 17.49 34.38
C ASP A 269 -16.97 16.21 34.56
N SER A 270 -16.93 15.60 35.76
CA SER A 270 -16.28 14.28 35.96
C SER A 270 -16.93 13.15 35.13
N GLY A 271 -18.19 13.35 34.72
CA GLY A 271 -19.00 12.34 34.05
C GLY A 271 -19.52 11.24 34.98
N GLN A 272 -19.25 11.32 36.28
CA GLN A 272 -19.85 10.47 37.31
C GLN A 272 -21.27 10.95 37.61
N ARG A 273 -22.22 10.02 37.79
CA ARG A 273 -23.62 10.39 38.08
C ARG A 273 -23.78 10.69 39.57
N PRO A 274 -24.70 11.59 39.97
CA PRO A 274 -25.02 11.81 41.38
C PRO A 274 -25.42 10.49 42.07
N GLY A 275 -24.79 10.18 43.20
CA GLY A 275 -25.05 8.96 43.98
C GLY A 275 -24.38 7.69 43.43
N GLU A 276 -23.60 7.78 42.37
CA GLU A 276 -22.85 6.65 41.82
C GLU A 276 -21.51 6.49 42.54
N ASN A 277 -21.19 5.28 43.02
CA ASN A 277 -19.86 4.98 43.57
C ASN A 277 -18.83 4.77 42.44
N MET A 278 -17.53 4.78 42.79
CA MET A 278 -16.44 4.66 41.81
C MET A 278 -16.50 3.35 41.01
N ASP A 279 -16.86 2.23 41.65
CA ASP A 279 -16.96 0.93 40.98
C ASP A 279 -18.06 0.92 39.92
N ALA A 280 -19.25 1.44 40.25
CA ALA A 280 -20.36 1.57 39.30
C ALA A 280 -20.00 2.49 38.13
N PHE A 281 -19.28 3.59 38.39
CA PHE A 281 -18.77 4.48 37.34
C PHE A 281 -17.85 3.74 36.36
N PHE A 282 -16.88 2.97 36.86
CA PHE A 282 -15.93 2.25 36.01
C PHE A 282 -16.59 1.12 35.23
N GLU A 283 -17.47 0.33 35.84
CA GLU A 283 -18.21 -0.73 35.15
C GLU A 283 -19.10 -0.16 34.03
N ARG A 284 -19.77 0.97 34.28
CA ARG A 284 -20.52 1.67 33.23
C ARG A 284 -19.61 2.15 32.11
N ARG A 285 -18.46 2.74 32.41
CA ARG A 285 -17.49 3.20 31.40
C ARG A 285 -16.92 2.04 30.58
N LYS A 286 -16.64 0.91 31.22
CA LYS A 286 -16.19 -0.34 30.57
C LYS A 286 -17.23 -0.85 29.58
N LYS A 287 -18.50 -0.91 29.98
CA LYS A 287 -19.63 -1.28 29.10
C LYS A 287 -19.78 -0.31 27.93
N SER A 288 -19.75 0.99 28.18
CA SER A 288 -19.84 2.02 27.12
C SER A 288 -18.69 1.94 26.12
N ASN A 289 -17.47 1.70 26.59
CA ASN A 289 -16.30 1.53 25.74
C ASN A 289 -16.38 0.24 24.89
N ALA A 290 -16.90 -0.85 25.46
CA ALA A 290 -17.13 -2.10 24.72
C ALA A 290 -18.14 -1.91 23.58
N GLU A 291 -19.24 -1.17 23.82
CA GLU A 291 -20.21 -0.83 22.77
C GLU A 291 -19.60 0.05 21.67
N ARG A 292 -18.79 1.05 22.03
CA ARG A 292 -18.05 1.87 21.04
C ARG A 292 -17.12 1.02 20.18
N ARG A 293 -16.40 0.06 20.77
CA ARG A 293 -15.54 -0.88 20.04
C ARG A 293 -16.36 -1.76 19.09
N ARG A 294 -17.48 -2.31 19.55
CA ARG A 294 -18.39 -3.13 18.71
C ARG A 294 -18.91 -2.33 17.51
N LYS A 295 -19.36 -1.09 17.71
CA LYS A 295 -19.80 -0.20 16.61
C LYS A 295 -18.67 0.11 15.63
N LYS A 296 -17.44 0.33 16.11
CA LYS A 296 -16.28 0.58 15.24
C LYS A 296 -15.94 -0.64 14.39
N LEU A 297 -15.97 -1.84 14.98
CA LEU A 297 -15.72 -3.09 14.27
C LEU A 297 -16.79 -3.40 13.22
N SER A 298 -18.06 -3.10 13.50
CA SER A 298 -19.13 -3.32 12.51
C SER A 298 -19.02 -2.39 11.30
N VAL A 299 -18.53 -1.15 11.49
CA VAL A 299 -18.20 -0.24 10.37
C VAL A 299 -17.06 -0.82 9.53
N ILE A 300 -15.97 -1.26 10.16
CA ILE A 300 -14.82 -1.86 9.46
C ILE A 300 -15.24 -3.13 8.69
N ALA A 301 -16.08 -3.98 9.27
CA ALA A 301 -16.57 -5.20 8.62
C ALA A 301 -17.46 -4.87 7.40
N LYS A 302 -18.29 -3.83 7.48
CA LYS A 302 -19.06 -3.33 6.34
C LYS A 302 -18.14 -2.79 5.25
N ASP A 303 -17.11 -2.04 5.62
CA ASP A 303 -16.14 -1.47 4.67
C ASP A 303 -15.33 -2.57 3.97
N ALA A 304 -15.00 -3.66 4.66
CA ALA A 304 -14.38 -4.83 4.06
C ALA A 304 -15.30 -5.57 3.08
N LEU A 305 -16.62 -5.53 3.29
CA LEU A 305 -17.62 -6.14 2.40
C LEU A 305 -17.79 -5.36 1.08
N ILE A 306 -17.47 -4.06 1.07
CA ILE A 306 -17.57 -3.17 -0.11
C ILE A 306 -16.52 -3.53 -1.18
N VAL A 307 -15.42 -4.20 -0.80
CA VAL A 307 -14.37 -4.62 -1.72
C VAL A 307 -14.63 -6.06 -2.17
N LYS A 308 -15.44 -6.25 -3.21
CA LYS A 308 -15.75 -7.59 -3.74
C LYS A 308 -14.68 -8.02 -4.75
N ARG A 309 -13.92 -9.06 -4.40
CA ARG A 309 -12.96 -9.71 -5.31
C ARG A 309 -13.73 -10.49 -6.39
N MET A 310 -13.63 -10.08 -7.65
CA MET A 310 -14.25 -10.79 -8.76
C MET A 310 -13.46 -12.07 -9.08
N PRO A 311 -14.09 -13.25 -9.18
CA PRO A 311 -13.41 -14.54 -9.19
C PRO A 311 -12.62 -14.87 -10.46
N LYS A 312 -12.62 -14.02 -11.50
CA LYS A 312 -12.00 -14.36 -12.80
C LYS A 312 -11.15 -13.28 -13.46
N ASN A 313 -11.02 -12.09 -12.88
CA ASN A 313 -10.16 -11.04 -13.41
C ASN A 313 -9.45 -10.27 -12.28
N ARG A 314 -8.26 -9.71 -12.55
CA ARG A 314 -7.52 -8.82 -11.63
C ARG A 314 -8.21 -7.44 -11.49
N TRP A 315 -9.53 -7.39 -11.33
CA TRP A 315 -10.27 -6.14 -11.12
C TRP A 315 -10.94 -6.18 -9.75
N TYR A 316 -10.86 -5.06 -9.06
CA TYR A 316 -11.64 -4.80 -7.85
C TYR A 316 -12.72 -3.79 -8.21
N GLN A 317 -13.97 -4.11 -7.87
CA GLN A 317 -15.08 -3.16 -7.96
C GLN A 317 -15.33 -2.60 -6.57
N VAL A 318 -15.33 -1.27 -6.45
CA VAL A 318 -15.63 -0.57 -5.21
C VAL A 318 -16.96 0.14 -5.40
N ASP A 319 -17.94 -0.21 -4.56
CA ASP A 319 -19.26 0.43 -4.58
C ASP A 319 -19.22 1.73 -3.77
N VAL A 320 -19.24 2.86 -4.48
CA VAL A 320 -19.11 4.20 -3.90
C VAL A 320 -20.42 4.68 -3.26
N GLU A 321 -21.59 4.14 -3.65
CA GLU A 321 -22.88 4.57 -3.12
C GLU A 321 -23.05 4.18 -1.64
N HIS A 322 -22.46 3.06 -1.23
CA HIS A 322 -22.50 2.62 0.16
C HIS A 322 -21.74 3.57 1.12
N LEU A 323 -20.74 4.29 0.63
CA LEU A 323 -19.96 5.27 1.43
C LEU A 323 -20.77 6.54 1.75
N SER A 324 -21.76 6.89 0.91
CA SER A 324 -22.62 8.07 1.09
C SER A 324 -23.66 7.90 2.21
N SER A 325 -24.04 6.65 2.53
CA SER A 325 -25.02 6.31 3.56
C SER A 325 -24.56 6.58 5.01
N TYR A 326 -23.28 6.92 5.21
CA TYR A 326 -22.70 7.20 6.53
C TYR A 326 -22.90 8.63 7.05
N GLY A 327 -23.82 9.40 6.45
CA GLY A 327 -24.31 10.67 7.03
C GLY A 327 -23.29 11.81 7.03
N ARG A 328 -22.27 11.77 6.18
CA ARG A 328 -21.39 12.93 5.94
C ARG A 328 -21.94 13.74 4.78
N ASN A 329 -22.21 15.01 5.03
CA ASN A 329 -22.70 15.95 4.03
C ASN A 329 -21.62 16.13 2.93
N PRO A 330 -21.88 15.76 1.67
CA PRO A 330 -20.86 15.83 0.61
C PRO A 330 -20.43 17.26 0.26
N SER A 331 -21.19 18.26 0.68
CA SER A 331 -20.92 19.70 0.44
C SER A 331 -20.06 20.37 1.52
N SER A 332 -19.71 19.70 2.63
CA SER A 332 -18.86 20.29 3.69
C SER A 332 -17.45 19.68 3.75
N LEU A 333 -17.10 18.85 2.77
CA LEU A 333 -15.74 18.40 2.52
C LEU A 333 -15.25 19.15 1.29
N ASP A 334 -14.73 20.37 1.48
CA ASP A 334 -13.80 21.03 0.56
C ASP A 334 -12.47 20.24 0.52
N PHE A 335 -12.58 18.99 0.11
CA PHE A 335 -11.47 18.12 -0.23
C PHE A 335 -11.60 17.84 -1.73
N SER A 336 -11.17 18.82 -2.53
CA SER A 336 -10.77 18.60 -3.91
C SER A 336 -9.57 17.66 -3.93
N PHE A 337 -9.79 16.37 -3.71
CA PHE A 337 -8.87 15.32 -4.11
C PHE A 337 -9.16 15.02 -5.57
N ASP A 338 -8.37 15.63 -6.46
CA ASP A 338 -8.10 15.00 -7.75
C ASP A 338 -7.53 13.61 -7.41
N VAL A 339 -8.29 12.56 -7.72
CA VAL A 339 -8.01 11.19 -7.28
C VAL A 339 -6.73 10.70 -7.97
N LEU A 340 -5.70 10.68 -7.12
CA LEU A 340 -4.36 10.14 -7.16
C LEU A 340 -4.06 8.96 -8.11
N VAL A 341 -3.19 9.21 -9.10
CA VAL A 341 -2.25 8.21 -9.62
C VAL A 341 -1.20 7.92 -8.53
N ALA A 342 -1.46 6.93 -7.68
CA ALA A 342 -0.52 6.50 -6.66
C ALA A 342 0.46 5.48 -7.24
N VAL A 343 1.50 5.93 -7.95
CA VAL A 343 2.64 5.04 -8.23
C VAL A 343 3.38 4.81 -6.91
N ILE A 344 2.97 3.79 -6.16
CA ILE A 344 3.73 3.32 -5.00
C ILE A 344 4.90 2.52 -5.57
N MET A 345 6.11 2.92 -5.21
CA MET A 345 7.32 2.12 -5.44
C MET A 345 7.48 1.18 -4.26
N GLN A 346 7.49 -0.13 -4.49
CA GLN A 346 8.00 -1.07 -3.51
C GLN A 346 9.51 -1.20 -3.73
N SER A 347 10.29 -0.62 -2.81
CA SER A 347 11.71 -0.93 -2.69
C SER A 347 11.83 -2.32 -2.08
N THR A 348 11.95 -3.36 -2.90
CA THR A 348 12.46 -4.65 -2.44
C THR A 348 13.98 -4.53 -2.33
N THR A 349 14.48 -3.88 -1.29
CA THR A 349 15.88 -4.07 -0.87
C THR A 349 15.99 -5.44 -0.20
N GLY A 350 15.94 -6.48 -1.03
CA GLY A 350 16.61 -7.74 -0.77
C GLY A 350 17.87 -7.73 -1.62
N VAL A 351 19.01 -7.43 -0.99
CA VAL A 351 20.32 -7.62 -1.60
C VAL A 351 20.45 -9.10 -1.91
N SER A 352 20.27 -9.48 -3.17
CA SER A 352 20.80 -10.71 -3.71
C SER A 352 22.09 -10.33 -4.42
N MET A 353 23.24 -10.60 -3.77
CA MET A 353 24.50 -10.63 -4.49
C MET A 353 24.44 -11.78 -5.49
N ALA A 354 24.75 -11.50 -6.75
CA ALA A 354 25.23 -12.46 -7.74
C ALA A 354 26.39 -11.80 -8.47
#